data_AF-A0A1M7MQ20-F1
#
_entry.id   AF-A0A1M7MQ20-F1
#
_cell.length_a   1.000
_cell.length_b   1.000
_cell.length_c   1.000
_cell.angle_alpha   90.00
_cell.angle_beta   90.00
_cell.angle_gamma   90.00
#
_symmetry.space_group_name_H-M   'P 1'
#
loop_
_entity.id
_entity.type
_entity.pdbx_description
1 polymer ?
#
loop_
_entity_poly.entity_id
_entity_poly.type
_entity_poly.pdbx_seq_one_letter_code
_entity_poly.pdbx_strand_id
1 'polypeptide(L)'
;MEINPFQLKLIAEAAAELGALSALIKTGKVKPYLNKSEAFKAFGRTTVENWVREGLIAVRKDGDYSAAWRIDRFEIELLAKSIIISKLT
;
A
#
# COMPACT_ATOMS: atom_id res chain seq x y z
N MET A 1 -14.98 20.27 -6.66
CA MET A 1 -13.51 20.20 -6.65
C MET A 1 -13.09 20.06 -8.10
N GLU A 2 -12.42 21.07 -8.67
CA GLU A 2 -11.89 20.96 -10.02
C GLU A 2 -10.49 20.33 -9.94
N ILE A 3 -10.27 19.26 -10.72
CA ILE A 3 -8.97 18.60 -10.82
C ILE A 3 -8.12 19.40 -11.81
N ASN A 4 -7.00 19.96 -11.35
CA ASN A 4 -6.09 20.67 -12.23
C ASN A 4 -5.19 19.69 -13.03
N PRO A 5 -4.55 20.13 -14.13
CA PRO A 5 -3.72 19.25 -14.96
C PRO A 5 -2.58 18.54 -14.22
N PHE A 6 -2.00 19.17 -13.19
CA PHE A 6 -0.94 18.57 -12.38
C PHE A 6 -1.49 17.45 -11.48
N GLN A 7 -2.64 17.66 -10.85
CA GLN A 7 -3.33 16.63 -10.08
C GLN A 7 -3.75 15.45 -10.96
N LEU A 8 -4.25 15.73 -12.16
CA LEU A 8 -4.60 14.70 -13.13
C LEU A 8 -3.38 13.85 -13.51
N LYS A 9 -2.23 14.49 -13.75
CA LYS A 9 -0.97 13.80 -14.03
C LYS A 9 -0.57 12.86 -12.88
N LEU A 10 -0.59 13.34 -11.63
CA LEU A 10 -0.24 12.52 -10.46
C LEU A 10 -1.17 11.31 -10.29
N ILE A 11 -2.47 11.52 -10.47
CA ILE A 11 -3.46 10.44 -10.40
C ILE A 11 -3.21 9.40 -11.50
N ALA A 12 -2.94 9.85 -12.74
CA ALA A 12 -2.66 8.97 -13.86
C ALA A 12 -1.39 8.14 -13.66
N GLU A 13 -0.31 8.75 -13.16
CA GLU A 13 0.95 8.06 -12.84
C GLU A 13 0.72 6.99 -11.75
N ALA A 14 0.06 7.37 -10.65
CA ALA A 14 -0.26 6.44 -9.57
C ALA A 14 -1.15 5.28 -10.04
N ALA A 15 -2.15 5.56 -10.88
CA ALA A 15 -3.03 4.54 -11.45
C ALA A 15 -2.27 3.56 -12.36
N ALA A 16 -1.34 4.06 -13.18
CA ALA A 16 -0.50 3.21 -14.04
C ALA A 16 0.39 2.28 -13.22
N GLU A 17 1.05 2.80 -12.18
CA GLU A 17 1.89 2.02 -11.28
C GLU A 17 1.11 0.95 -10.51
N LEU A 18 -0.07 1.30 -9.98
CA LEU A 18 -0.96 0.35 -9.30
C LEU A 18 -1.51 -0.71 -10.26
N GLY A 19 -1.84 -0.33 -11.49
CA GLY A 19 -2.26 -1.26 -12.54
C GLY A 19 -1.17 -2.28 -12.86
N ALA A 20 0.07 -1.82 -13.04
CA ALA A 20 1.23 -2.68 -13.24
C ALA A 20 1.45 -3.63 -12.06
N LEU A 21 1.40 -3.11 -10.82
CA LEU A 21 1.52 -3.92 -9.62
C LEU A 21 0.43 -5.00 -9.53
N SER A 22 -0.82 -4.64 -9.82
CA SER A 22 -1.94 -5.61 -9.85
C SER A 22 -1.69 -6.74 -10.85
N ALA A 23 -1.20 -6.41 -12.06
CA ALA A 23 -0.86 -7.41 -13.06
C ALA A 23 0.29 -8.33 -12.62
N LEU A 24 1.35 -7.77 -12.01
CA LEU A 24 2.48 -8.53 -11.48
C LEU A 24 2.08 -9.47 -10.33
N ILE A 25 1.17 -9.03 -9.47
CA ILE A 25 0.59 -9.88 -8.41
C ILE A 25 -0.21 -11.03 -9.03
N LYS A 26 -1.13 -10.73 -9.96
CA LYS A 26 -2.00 -11.72 -10.61
C LYS A 26 -1.22 -12.76 -11.42
N THR A 27 -0.10 -12.37 -12.01
CA THR A 27 0.79 -13.27 -12.77
C THR A 27 1.82 -13.99 -11.90
N GLY A 28 1.76 -13.80 -10.57
CA GLY A 28 2.67 -14.45 -9.61
C GLY A 28 4.11 -13.96 -9.67
N LYS A 29 4.39 -12.87 -10.39
CA LYS A 29 5.74 -12.26 -10.48
C LYS A 29 6.11 -11.50 -9.22
N VAL A 30 5.11 -11.00 -8.50
CA VAL A 30 5.26 -10.36 -7.20
C VAL A 30 4.30 -11.02 -6.22
N LYS A 31 4.76 -11.29 -5.01
CA LYS A 31 3.89 -11.85 -3.97
C LYS A 31 2.79 -10.86 -3.56
N PRO A 32 1.55 -11.33 -3.30
CA PRO A 32 0.41 -10.48 -2.96
C PRO A 32 0.48 -9.85 -1.56
N TYR A 33 1.50 -10.18 -0.77
CA TYR A 33 1.64 -9.69 0.60
C TYR A 33 3.06 -9.22 0.92
N LEU A 34 3.15 -8.35 1.91
CA LEU A 34 4.38 -7.98 2.60
C LEU A 34 4.41 -8.63 3.98
N ASN A 35 5.58 -9.09 4.37
CA ASN A 35 5.84 -9.38 5.77
C ASN A 35 6.13 -8.09 6.56
N LYS A 36 6.15 -8.19 7.88
CA LYS A 36 6.37 -7.05 8.79
C LYS A 36 7.67 -6.28 8.48
N SER A 37 8.78 -6.99 8.26
CA SER A 37 10.08 -6.37 8.01
C SER A 37 10.10 -5.64 6.66
N GLU A 38 9.51 -6.23 5.63
CA GLU A 38 9.42 -5.62 4.31
C GLU A 38 8.55 -4.36 4.32
N ALA A 39 7.39 -4.41 4.99
CA ALA A 39 6.53 -3.24 5.14
C ALA A 39 7.23 -2.12 5.92
N PHE A 40 7.92 -2.46 7.02
CA PHE A 40 8.66 -1.47 7.81
C PHE A 40 9.80 -0.83 7.03
N LYS A 41 10.50 -1.62 6.21
CA LYS A 41 11.57 -1.13 5.35
C LYS A 41 11.03 -0.21 4.24
N ALA A 42 9.87 -0.53 3.67
CA ALA A 42 9.29 0.23 2.55
C ALA A 42 8.58 1.52 3.00
N PHE A 43 7.83 1.49 4.11
CA PHE A 43 6.93 2.58 4.49
C PHE A 43 7.27 3.22 5.84
N GLY A 44 8.25 2.67 6.57
CA GLY A 44 8.63 3.12 7.91
C GLY A 44 7.80 2.45 9.00
N ARG A 45 8.47 2.07 10.09
CA ARG A 45 7.84 1.33 11.20
C ARG A 45 6.65 2.06 11.82
N THR A 46 6.86 3.31 12.25
CA THR A 46 5.82 4.10 12.91
C THR A 46 4.60 4.30 12.01
N THR A 47 4.83 4.56 10.72
CA THR A 47 3.77 4.69 9.71
C THR A 47 2.93 3.43 9.62
N VAL A 48 3.56 2.27 9.42
CA VAL A 48 2.86 0.99 9.28
C VAL A 48 2.11 0.64 10.57
N GLU A 49 2.75 0.80 11.73
CA GLU A 49 2.10 0.53 13.03
C GLU A 49 0.89 1.44 13.27
N ASN A 50 0.96 2.72 12.86
CA ASN A 50 -0.17 3.64 12.95
C ASN A 50 -1.30 3.25 11.98
N TRP A 51 -0.99 2.96 10.71
CA TRP A 51 -2.01 2.53 9.74
C TRP A 51 -2.72 1.24 10.16
N VAL A 52 -2.00 0.29 10.74
CA VAL A 52 -2.60 -0.93 11.31
C VAL A 52 -3.48 -0.59 12.52
N ARG A 53 -3.00 0.28 13.42
CA ARG A 53 -3.75 0.68 14.63
C ARG A 53 -5.03 1.43 14.29
N GLU A 54 -4.99 2.26 13.25
CA GLU A 54 -6.12 3.04 12.75
C GLU A 54 -7.05 2.22 11.85
N GLY A 55 -6.70 0.97 11.53
CA GLY A 55 -7.51 0.09 10.68
C GLY A 55 -7.48 0.46 9.20
N LEU A 56 -6.50 1.25 8.76
CA LEU A 56 -6.33 1.66 7.36
C LEU A 56 -5.75 0.56 6.47
N ILE A 57 -5.03 -0.40 7.07
CA ILE A 57 -4.57 -1.62 6.40
C ILE A 57 -4.80 -2.84 7.30
N ALA A 58 -5.12 -3.98 6.69
CA ALA A 58 -5.36 -5.21 7.41
C ALA A 58 -4.07 -6.04 7.57
N VAL A 59 -3.86 -6.58 8.77
CA VAL A 59 -2.80 -7.57 9.04
C VAL A 59 -3.44 -8.92 9.28
N ARG A 60 -3.16 -9.89 8.41
CA ARG A 60 -3.48 -11.29 8.68
C ARG A 60 -2.30 -11.95 9.38
N LYS A 61 -2.58 -12.67 10.47
CA LYS A 61 -1.59 -13.47 11.20
C LYS A 61 -1.81 -14.95 10.87
N ASP A 62 -0.73 -15.67 10.61
CA ASP A 62 -0.78 -17.12 10.38
C ASP A 62 -0.90 -17.86 11.72
N GLY A 63 -2.04 -17.74 12.40
CA GLY A 63 -2.36 -18.44 13.67
C GLY A 63 -2.17 -17.62 14.96
N ASP A 64 -2.74 -18.12 16.06
CA ASP A 64 -2.90 -17.40 17.34
C ASP A 64 -1.58 -17.03 18.03
N TYR A 65 -0.47 -17.71 17.70
CA TYR A 65 0.86 -17.49 18.27
C TYR A 65 1.91 -17.03 17.26
N SER A 66 1.50 -16.67 16.04
CA SER A 66 2.45 -16.29 15.00
C SER A 66 2.69 -14.78 14.97
N ALA A 67 3.97 -14.40 15.05
CA ALA A 67 4.43 -13.04 14.79
C ALA A 67 4.47 -12.70 13.29
N ALA A 68 4.17 -13.66 12.41
CA ALA A 68 4.19 -13.46 10.97
C ALA A 68 2.99 -12.59 10.53
N TRP A 69 3.31 -11.40 10.04
CA TRP A 69 2.32 -10.51 9.44
C TRP A 69 2.24 -10.81 7.95
N ARG A 70 1.02 -10.86 7.42
CA ARG A 70 0.73 -10.75 6.00
C ARG A 70 -0.12 -9.50 5.81
N ILE A 71 0.52 -8.45 5.34
CA ILE A 71 -0.12 -7.20 4.92
C ILE A 71 -0.40 -7.33 3.43
N ASP A 72 -1.61 -7.01 2.98
CA ASP A 72 -1.91 -6.99 1.55
C ASP A 72 -1.04 -5.93 0.86
N ARG A 73 -0.24 -6.37 -0.12
CA ARG A 73 0.71 -5.50 -0.80
C ARG A 73 -0.01 -4.41 -1.59
N PHE A 74 -1.12 -4.75 -2.23
CA PHE A 74 -1.84 -3.80 -3.06
C PHE A 74 -2.51 -2.72 -2.20
N GLU A 75 -3.10 -3.12 -1.06
CA GLU A 75 -3.75 -2.22 -0.11
C GLU A 75 -2.78 -1.15 0.45
N ILE A 76 -1.61 -1.57 0.94
CA ILE A 76 -0.65 -0.62 1.53
C ILE A 76 -0.02 0.32 0.50
N GLU A 77 0.23 -0.15 -0.73
CA GLU A 77 0.74 0.68 -1.84
C GLU A 77 -0.31 1.69 -2.30
N LEU A 78 -1.58 1.27 -2.38
CA LEU A 78 -2.70 2.15 -2.69
C LEU A 78 -2.84 3.26 -1.65
N LEU A 79 -2.84 2.90 -0.36
CA LEU A 79 -2.94 3.86 0.75
C LEU A 79 -1.78 4.85 0.75
N ALA A 80 -0.55 4.38 0.54
CA ALA A 80 0.62 5.24 0.47
C ALA A 80 0.48 6.29 -0.64
N LYS A 81 0.06 5.87 -1.84
CA LYS A 81 -0.14 6.78 -2.98
C LYS A 81 -1.31 7.73 -2.75
N SER A 82 -2.42 7.26 -2.19
CA SER A 82 -3.57 8.12 -1.91
C SER A 82 -3.21 9.23 -0.93
N ILE A 83 -2.46 8.93 0.13
CA ILE A 83 -2.01 9.94 1.11
C ILE A 83 -1.12 11.00 0.46
N ILE A 84 -0.21 10.60 -0.44
CA ILE A 84 0.67 11.54 -1.16
C ILE A 84 -0.18 12.47 -2.02
N ILE A 85 -1.11 11.92 -2.80
CA ILE A 85 -2.00 12.72 -3.65
C ILE A 85 -2.84 13.68 -2.81
N SER A 86 -3.46 13.19 -1.73
CA SER A 86 -4.28 14.00 -0.83
C SER A 86 -3.53 15.14 -0.12
N LYS A 87 -2.21 15.01 0.07
CA LYS A 87 -1.39 16.08 0.67
C LYS A 87 -0.98 17.15 -0.33
N LEU A 88 -1.04 16.86 -1.62
CA LEU A 88 -0.66 17.74 -2.73
C LEU A 88 -1.88 18.38 -3.41
N THR A 89 -3.09 18.04 -2.95
CA THR A 89 -4.39 18.54 -3.40
C THR A 89 -5.02 19.44 -2.36
#